data_AF-A0A2E6QSQ4-F1
#
_entry.id   AF-A0A2E6QSQ4-F1
#
_cell.length_a   1.000
_cell.length_b   1.000
_cell.length_c   1.000
_cell.angle_alpha   90.00
_cell.angle_beta   90.00
_cell.angle_gamma   90.00
#
_symmetry.space_group_name_H-M   'P 1'
#
loop_
_entity.id
_entity.type
_entity.pdbx_description
1 polymer ?
#
loop_
_entity_poly.entity_id
_entity_poly.type
_entity_poly.pdbx_seq_one_letter_code
_entity_poly.pdbx_strand_id
1 'polypeptide(L)'
;SSAVAIPSAVSFSNNNREFIVYESTFSDILGIVIFNYCIQQTVSGKSIIDTTPIIHLGTQVLGIIFLSLLITYILAKLIQKIDHHVKFFLIIAILILVYTIGKLFHFPSLLTIFIFGIFLGNGGELLPNFMKKSIDFEKTKNSLRDFHLLTSESTFLVRTFFFLFFGFSITIKSFVSMEPYIYSLVILFIMFVARYSYFSVSKFSFKLTPLVYMSPRGLISILLFLQLGTLNESNLKTDIIDERVLLLVILFSMILMLLGTMKKKTNDDITLEINPLTKEIDSD
;
A
#
# COMPACT_ATOMS: atom_id res chain seq x y z
N SER A 1 -4.79 2.76 1.36
CA SER A 1 -3.69 3.32 2.16
C SER A 1 -3.28 2.32 3.22
N SER A 2 -2.27 1.53 2.90
CA SER A 2 -1.62 0.57 3.81
C SER A 2 -1.12 1.24 5.10
N ALA A 3 -0.62 2.48 5.01
CA ALA A 3 -0.07 3.24 6.14
C ALA A 3 -1.07 3.52 7.28
N VAL A 4 -2.37 3.49 6.99
CA VAL A 4 -3.44 3.74 7.98
C VAL A 4 -4.27 2.47 8.21
N ALA A 5 -4.53 1.69 7.16
CA ALA A 5 -5.33 0.47 7.27
C ALA A 5 -4.63 -0.63 8.09
N ILE A 6 -3.33 -0.83 7.92
CA ILE A 6 -2.60 -1.95 8.56
C ILE A 6 -2.56 -1.79 10.09
N PRO A 7 -2.17 -0.63 10.67
CA PRO A 7 -2.22 -0.45 12.13
C PRO A 7 -3.64 -0.57 12.69
N SER A 8 -4.65 -0.10 11.97
CA SER A 8 -6.06 -0.15 12.40
C SER A 8 -6.69 -1.55 12.23
N ALA A 9 -6.07 -2.46 11.48
CA ALA A 9 -6.54 -3.84 11.29
C ALA A 9 -6.13 -4.79 12.43
N VAL A 10 -5.30 -4.34 13.39
CA VAL A 10 -4.81 -5.19 14.50
C VAL A 10 -5.93 -5.76 15.36
N SER A 11 -7.08 -5.07 15.46
CA SER A 11 -8.27 -5.50 16.22
C SER A 11 -9.20 -6.46 15.45
N PHE A 12 -8.88 -6.84 14.22
CA PHE A 12 -9.68 -7.78 13.42
C PHE A 12 -9.22 -9.22 13.60
N SER A 13 -10.09 -10.19 13.29
CA SER A 13 -9.72 -11.61 13.25
C SER A 13 -8.61 -11.85 12.22
N ASN A 14 -7.76 -12.86 12.45
CA ASN A 14 -6.55 -13.09 11.63
C ASN A 14 -6.84 -13.08 10.12
N ASN A 15 -7.88 -13.78 9.66
CA ASN A 15 -8.24 -13.83 8.24
C ASN A 15 -8.60 -12.45 7.68
N ASN A 16 -9.36 -11.65 8.44
CA ASN A 16 -9.74 -10.30 8.02
C ASN A 16 -8.55 -9.34 8.04
N ARG A 17 -7.64 -9.48 9.02
CA ARG A 17 -6.42 -8.69 9.12
C ARG A 17 -5.50 -8.97 7.94
N GLU A 18 -5.27 -10.25 7.61
CA GLU A 18 -4.48 -10.66 6.45
C GLU A 18 -5.07 -10.11 5.16
N PHE A 19 -6.37 -10.25 4.95
CA PHE A 19 -7.05 -9.69 3.80
C PHE A 19 -6.83 -8.17 3.67
N ILE A 20 -6.98 -7.41 4.76
CA ILE A 20 -6.75 -5.96 4.75
C ILE A 20 -5.29 -5.63 4.42
N VAL A 21 -4.33 -6.36 5.00
CA VAL A 21 -2.89 -6.15 4.72
C VAL A 21 -2.59 -6.37 3.24
N TYR A 22 -3.06 -7.48 2.67
CA TYR A 22 -2.83 -7.81 1.26
C TYR A 22 -3.55 -6.85 0.31
N GLU A 23 -4.84 -6.59 0.53
CA GLU A 23 -5.63 -5.68 -0.28
C GLU A 23 -5.03 -4.27 -0.27
N SER A 24 -4.69 -3.74 0.91
CA SER A 24 -4.21 -2.37 1.02
C SER A 24 -2.80 -2.21 0.49
N THR A 25 -1.92 -3.19 0.66
CA THR A 25 -0.55 -3.13 0.11
C THR A 25 -0.57 -3.27 -1.41
N PHE A 26 -1.34 -4.23 -1.93
CA PHE A 26 -1.42 -4.47 -3.38
C PHE A 26 -2.10 -3.30 -4.11
N SER A 27 -3.21 -2.78 -3.57
CA SER A 27 -3.91 -1.61 -4.14
C SER A 27 -3.04 -0.37 -4.15
N ASP A 28 -2.21 -0.19 -3.12
CA ASP A 28 -1.29 0.94 -3.00
C ASP A 28 -0.23 0.92 -4.12
N ILE A 29 0.37 -0.25 -4.40
CA ILE A 29 1.36 -0.43 -5.47
C ILE A 29 0.72 -0.35 -6.85
N LEU A 30 -0.38 -1.08 -7.06
CA LEU A 30 -1.09 -1.10 -8.33
C LEU A 30 -1.64 0.29 -8.67
N GLY A 31 -2.09 1.06 -7.67
CA GLY A 31 -2.47 2.45 -7.83
C GLY A 31 -1.34 3.32 -8.37
N ILE A 32 -0.12 3.17 -7.85
CA ILE A 32 1.07 3.88 -8.36
C ILE A 32 1.39 3.46 -9.80
N VAL A 33 1.36 2.16 -10.10
CA VAL A 33 1.68 1.64 -11.44
C VAL A 33 0.70 2.18 -12.48
N ILE A 34 -0.61 2.04 -12.21
CA ILE A 34 -1.66 2.54 -13.10
C ILE A 34 -1.58 4.06 -13.22
N PHE A 35 -1.36 4.79 -12.11
CA PHE A 35 -1.25 6.24 -12.15
C PHE A 35 -0.09 6.71 -13.04
N ASN A 36 1.12 6.15 -12.85
CA ASN A 36 2.27 6.50 -13.68
C ASN A 36 2.07 6.11 -15.15
N TYR A 37 1.43 4.98 -15.41
CA TYR A 37 1.04 4.59 -16.76
C TYR A 37 0.11 5.63 -17.39
N CYS A 38 -0.96 6.04 -16.70
CA CYS A 38 -1.89 7.06 -17.18
C CYS A 38 -1.16 8.39 -17.46
N ILE A 39 -0.30 8.85 -16.55
CA ILE A 39 0.49 10.07 -16.76
C ILE A 39 1.39 9.94 -17.99
N GLN A 40 2.11 8.84 -18.13
CA GLN A 40 2.99 8.62 -19.28
C GLN A 40 2.22 8.64 -20.61
N GLN A 41 1.04 8.04 -20.65
CA GLN A 41 0.18 8.03 -21.84
C GLN A 41 -0.37 9.42 -22.16
N THR A 42 -0.86 10.14 -21.15
CA THR A 42 -1.36 11.51 -21.31
C THR A 42 -0.26 12.46 -21.83
N VAL A 43 0.94 12.41 -21.24
CA VAL A 43 2.09 13.23 -21.68
C VAL A 43 2.55 12.83 -23.09
N SER A 44 2.46 11.55 -23.44
CA SER A 44 2.83 11.06 -24.77
C SER A 44 1.76 11.31 -25.85
N GLY A 45 0.60 11.87 -25.49
CA GLY A 45 -0.52 12.11 -26.42
C GLY A 45 -1.13 10.83 -27.02
N LYS A 46 -0.91 9.68 -26.39
CA LYS A 46 -1.40 8.37 -26.87
C LYS A 46 -2.73 8.02 -26.22
N SER A 47 -3.55 7.22 -26.90
CA SER A 47 -4.76 6.67 -26.30
C SER A 47 -4.43 5.88 -25.02
N ILE A 48 -5.27 6.04 -24.00
CA ILE A 48 -5.16 5.33 -22.71
C ILE A 48 -5.34 3.81 -22.94
N ILE A 49 -6.11 3.43 -23.96
CA ILE A 49 -6.40 2.05 -24.32
C ILE A 49 -5.90 1.84 -25.74
N ASP A 50 -4.68 1.31 -25.86
CA ASP A 50 -4.12 0.82 -27.11
C ASP A 50 -3.39 -0.51 -26.85
N THR A 51 -3.31 -1.36 -27.87
CA THR A 51 -2.70 -2.70 -27.80
C THR A 51 -1.19 -2.62 -27.58
N THR A 52 -0.53 -1.59 -28.14
CA THR A 52 0.91 -1.40 -28.05
C THR A 52 1.42 -1.15 -26.61
N PRO A 53 0.82 -0.26 -25.79
CA PRO A 53 1.26 -0.04 -24.41
C PRO A 53 0.91 -1.20 -23.45
N ILE A 54 -0.10 -2.02 -23.73
CA ILE A 54 -0.41 -3.22 -22.92
C ILE A 54 0.71 -4.27 -23.07
N ILE A 55 1.15 -4.52 -24.31
CA ILE A 55 2.27 -5.43 -24.59
C ILE A 55 3.56 -4.91 -23.94
N HIS A 56 3.80 -3.60 -24.03
CA HIS A 56 4.94 -2.95 -23.39
C HIS A 56 4.93 -3.11 -21.86
N LEU A 57 3.76 -2.98 -21.22
CA LEU A 57 3.62 -3.20 -19.78
C LEU A 57 3.93 -4.66 -19.41
N GLY A 58 3.48 -5.61 -20.22
CA GLY A 58 3.79 -7.03 -20.04
C GLY A 58 5.29 -7.34 -20.11
N THR A 59 6.00 -6.82 -21.13
CA THR A 59 7.46 -6.98 -21.23
C THR A 59 8.20 -6.25 -20.12
N GLN A 60 7.73 -5.08 -19.68
CA GLN A 60 8.27 -4.38 -18.52
C GLN A 60 8.16 -5.22 -17.25
N VAL A 61 6.98 -5.81 -16.98
CA VAL A 61 6.79 -6.68 -15.79
C VAL A 61 7.75 -7.86 -15.83
N LEU A 62 7.95 -8.48 -16.99
CA LEU A 62 8.92 -9.58 -17.13
C LEU A 62 10.36 -9.12 -16.82
N GLY A 63 10.75 -7.95 -17.35
CA GLY A 63 12.03 -7.32 -17.08
C GLY A 63 12.22 -6.98 -15.59
N ILE A 64 11.16 -6.52 -14.92
CA ILE A 64 11.15 -6.26 -13.49
C ILE A 64 11.37 -7.55 -12.71
N ILE A 65 10.66 -8.64 -13.04
CA ILE A 65 10.85 -9.92 -12.36
C ILE A 65 12.30 -10.39 -12.47
N PHE A 66 12.88 -10.32 -13.68
CA PHE A 66 14.27 -10.68 -13.91
C PHE A 66 15.24 -9.82 -13.09
N LEU A 67 15.04 -8.50 -13.10
CA LEU A 67 15.87 -7.55 -12.35
C LEU A 67 15.75 -7.77 -10.83
N SER A 68 14.53 -7.96 -10.32
CA SER A 68 14.26 -8.25 -8.91
C SER A 68 14.95 -9.55 -8.48
N LEU A 69 14.90 -10.61 -9.30
CA LEU A 69 15.62 -11.87 -9.03
C LEU A 69 17.13 -11.66 -8.93
N LEU A 70 17.73 -10.90 -9.88
CA LEU A 70 19.15 -10.58 -9.88
C LEU A 70 19.55 -9.83 -8.60
N ILE A 71 18.77 -8.81 -8.22
CA ILE A 71 19.03 -8.01 -7.03
C ILE A 71 18.88 -8.84 -5.76
N THR A 72 17.83 -9.67 -5.64
CA THR A 72 17.65 -10.56 -4.49
C THR A 72 18.84 -11.50 -4.35
N TYR A 73 19.33 -12.07 -5.46
CA TYR A 73 20.51 -12.95 -5.43
C TYR A 73 21.77 -12.22 -4.94
N ILE A 74 22.07 -11.04 -5.52
CA ILE A 74 23.22 -10.22 -5.12
C ILE A 74 23.15 -9.88 -3.63
N LEU A 75 21.97 -9.45 -3.18
CA LEU A 75 21.78 -9.01 -1.81
C LEU A 75 21.82 -10.17 -0.80
N ALA A 76 21.20 -11.31 -1.10
CA ALA A 76 21.25 -12.49 -0.24
C ALA A 76 22.71 -12.94 -0.02
N LYS A 77 23.52 -12.96 -1.09
CA LYS A 77 24.95 -13.27 -1.01
C LYS A 77 25.72 -12.26 -0.18
N LEU A 78 25.39 -10.98 -0.33
CA LEU A 78 26.02 -9.88 0.43
C LEU A 78 25.67 -9.96 1.93
N ILE A 79 24.41 -10.25 2.28
CA ILE A 79 23.95 -10.45 3.67
C ILE A 79 24.69 -11.62 4.34
N GLN A 80 24.96 -12.69 3.59
CA GLN A 80 25.67 -13.86 4.12
C GLN A 80 27.16 -13.60 4.37
N LYS A 81 27.77 -12.74 3.56
CA LYS A 81 29.21 -12.42 3.62
C LYS A 81 29.55 -11.36 4.66
N ILE A 82 28.58 -10.53 5.07
CA ILE A 82 28.80 -9.43 6.01
C ILE A 82 28.20 -9.79 7.38
N ASP A 83 29.08 -10.09 8.35
CA ASP A 83 28.69 -10.41 9.73
C ASP A 83 28.58 -9.16 10.64
N HIS A 84 28.88 -7.96 10.14
CA HIS A 84 28.83 -6.72 10.92
C HIS A 84 27.43 -6.09 11.02
N HIS A 85 27.16 -5.42 12.16
CA HIS A 85 25.92 -4.67 12.45
C HIS A 85 25.54 -3.61 11.40
N VAL A 86 26.51 -3.07 10.65
CA VAL A 86 26.26 -1.98 9.66
C VAL A 86 25.68 -2.50 8.34
N LYS A 87 25.48 -3.82 8.19
CA LYS A 87 24.99 -4.43 6.94
C LYS A 87 23.61 -3.93 6.49
N PHE A 88 22.76 -3.48 7.41
CA PHE A 88 21.41 -3.03 7.09
C PHE A 88 21.38 -1.68 6.36
N PHE A 89 22.26 -0.74 6.71
CA PHE A 89 22.39 0.52 5.98
C PHE A 89 22.84 0.28 4.53
N LEU A 90 23.72 -0.71 4.31
CA LEU A 90 24.14 -1.10 2.97
C LEU A 90 22.97 -1.67 2.15
N ILE A 91 22.10 -2.48 2.75
CA ILE A 91 20.88 -2.97 2.10
C ILE A 91 19.98 -1.80 1.67
N ILE A 92 19.76 -0.82 2.56
CA ILE A 92 18.97 0.38 2.25
C ILE A 92 19.61 1.18 1.11
N ALA A 93 20.94 1.35 1.11
CA ALA A 93 21.64 2.04 0.05
C ALA A 93 21.50 1.33 -1.31
N ILE A 94 21.60 0.00 -1.33
CA ILE A 94 21.37 -0.82 -2.54
C ILE A 94 19.91 -0.68 -3.00
N LEU A 95 18.94 -0.66 -2.09
CA LEU A 95 17.53 -0.45 -2.41
C LEU A 95 17.29 0.92 -3.06
N ILE A 96 17.91 1.98 -2.54
CA ILE A 96 17.85 3.33 -3.13
C ILE A 96 18.54 3.37 -4.50
N LEU A 97 19.67 2.67 -4.65
CA LEU A 97 20.35 2.53 -5.93
C LEU A 97 19.46 1.85 -6.97
N VAL A 98 18.85 0.71 -6.60
CA VAL A 98 17.89 -0.02 -7.43
C VAL A 98 16.70 0.85 -7.80
N TYR A 99 16.14 1.60 -6.84
CA TYR A 99 15.05 2.55 -7.11
C TYR A 99 15.44 3.57 -8.18
N THR A 100 16.64 4.15 -8.04
CA THR A 100 17.16 5.17 -8.94
C THR A 100 17.43 4.60 -10.32
N ILE A 101 18.09 3.44 -10.41
CA ILE A 101 18.32 2.72 -11.66
C ILE A 101 16.99 2.38 -12.33
N GLY A 102 16.02 1.83 -11.59
CA GLY A 102 14.68 1.52 -12.11
C GLY A 102 14.00 2.77 -12.68
N LYS A 103 14.18 3.92 -12.04
CA LYS A 103 13.57 5.18 -12.47
C LYS A 103 14.22 5.69 -13.77
N LEU A 104 15.53 5.53 -13.93
CA LEU A 104 16.26 5.85 -15.15
C LEU A 104 15.81 4.99 -16.34
N PHE A 105 15.54 3.70 -16.10
CA PHE A 105 15.03 2.78 -17.13
C PHE A 105 13.51 2.89 -17.37
N HIS A 106 12.84 3.86 -16.75
CA HIS A 106 11.37 4.02 -16.80
C HIS A 106 10.60 2.77 -16.36
N PHE A 107 11.21 1.89 -15.57
CA PHE A 107 10.48 0.81 -14.93
C PHE A 107 9.65 1.38 -13.79
N PRO A 108 8.49 0.77 -13.48
CA PRO A 108 7.77 1.03 -12.24
C PRO A 108 8.64 0.65 -11.02
N SER A 109 9.56 1.52 -10.60
CA SER A 109 10.59 1.22 -9.59
C SER A 109 10.01 0.72 -8.27
N LEU A 110 8.83 1.22 -7.88
CA LEU A 110 8.11 0.79 -6.69
C LEU A 110 7.62 -0.66 -6.80
N LEU A 111 7.17 -1.08 -7.99
CA LEU A 111 6.84 -2.47 -8.27
C LEU A 111 8.10 -3.35 -8.23
N THR A 112 9.24 -2.87 -8.75
CA THR A 112 10.52 -3.57 -8.68
C THR A 112 10.94 -3.82 -7.23
N ILE A 113 10.87 -2.81 -6.36
CA ILE A 113 11.18 -2.92 -4.94
C ILE A 113 10.20 -3.89 -4.25
N PHE A 114 8.92 -3.84 -4.59
CA PHE A 114 7.93 -4.75 -4.01
C PHE A 114 8.20 -6.21 -4.38
N ILE A 115 8.35 -6.50 -5.68
CA ILE A 115 8.62 -7.85 -6.16
C ILE A 115 9.91 -8.38 -5.55
N PHE A 116 10.97 -7.57 -5.55
CA PHE A 116 12.22 -7.88 -4.84
C PHE A 116 11.99 -8.16 -3.35
N GLY A 117 11.18 -7.34 -2.67
CA GLY A 117 10.87 -7.47 -1.25
C GLY A 117 10.14 -8.78 -0.94
N ILE A 118 9.27 -9.24 -1.84
CA ILE A 118 8.65 -10.58 -1.76
C ILE A 118 9.71 -11.67 -1.89
N PHE A 119 10.57 -11.61 -2.91
CA PHE A 119 11.63 -12.62 -3.09
C PHE A 119 12.58 -12.70 -1.90
N LEU A 120 13.00 -11.54 -1.38
CA LEU A 120 13.91 -11.46 -0.24
C LEU A 120 13.21 -11.86 1.06
N GLY A 121 11.98 -11.41 1.31
CA GLY A 121 11.22 -11.71 2.53
C GLY A 121 10.96 -13.20 2.74
N ASN A 122 10.92 -13.98 1.66
CA ASN A 122 10.86 -15.45 1.69
C ASN A 122 12.26 -16.10 1.84
N GLY A 123 13.26 -15.36 2.33
CA GLY A 123 14.63 -15.85 2.51
C GLY A 123 15.36 -16.21 1.21
N GLY A 124 14.80 -15.86 0.04
CA GLY A 124 15.28 -16.31 -1.25
C GLY A 124 14.75 -17.68 -1.69
N GLU A 125 13.77 -18.29 -0.99
CA GLU A 125 13.16 -19.57 -1.38
C GLU A 125 12.48 -19.50 -2.76
N LEU A 126 12.01 -18.31 -3.14
CA LEU A 126 11.39 -18.05 -4.44
C LEU A 126 12.42 -17.89 -5.58
N LEU A 127 13.72 -17.94 -5.30
CA LEU A 127 14.76 -17.89 -6.34
C LEU A 127 14.78 -19.18 -7.18
N PRO A 128 15.23 -19.13 -8.44
CA PRO A 128 15.44 -20.33 -9.24
C PRO A 128 16.42 -21.33 -8.60
N ASN A 129 16.23 -22.62 -8.85
CA ASN A 129 17.01 -23.71 -8.23
C ASN A 129 18.54 -23.57 -8.42
N PHE A 130 19.00 -22.92 -9.49
CA PHE A 130 20.43 -22.69 -9.71
C PHE A 130 21.02 -21.62 -8.77
N MET A 131 20.22 -20.62 -8.35
CA MET A 131 20.61 -19.59 -7.38
C MET A 131 20.50 -20.06 -5.93
N LYS A 132 19.54 -20.95 -5.64
CA LYS A 132 19.30 -21.51 -4.29
C LYS A 132 20.51 -22.21 -3.70
N LYS A 133 21.28 -22.95 -4.50
CA LYS A 133 22.41 -23.78 -4.02
C LYS A 133 23.53 -23.00 -3.33
N SER A 134 23.63 -21.70 -3.59
CA SER A 134 24.69 -20.83 -3.04
C SER A 134 24.21 -20.00 -1.83
N ILE A 135 22.95 -20.17 -1.39
CA ILE A 135 22.31 -19.31 -0.39
C ILE A 135 21.92 -20.16 0.82
N ASP A 136 22.43 -19.77 1.99
CA ASP A 136 21.93 -20.26 3.28
C ASP A 136 20.64 -19.51 3.66
N PHE A 137 19.51 -20.20 3.57
CA PHE A 137 18.18 -19.65 3.87
C PHE A 137 18.03 -19.24 5.34
N GLU A 138 18.56 -20.01 6.27
CA GLU A 138 18.41 -19.78 7.71
C GLU A 138 19.21 -18.55 8.15
N LYS A 139 20.47 -18.44 7.69
CA LYS A 139 21.31 -17.25 7.97
C LYS A 139 20.69 -15.97 7.38
N THR A 140 20.10 -16.09 6.18
CA THR A 140 19.45 -14.97 5.49
C THR A 140 18.17 -14.55 6.21
N LYS A 141 17.31 -15.49 6.58
CA LYS A 141 16.05 -15.24 7.29
C LYS A 141 16.26 -14.58 8.65
N ASN A 142 17.25 -15.05 9.42
CA ASN A 142 17.60 -14.45 10.71
C ASN A 142 18.08 -13.00 10.54
N SER A 143 18.96 -12.74 9.58
CA SER A 143 19.42 -11.38 9.29
C SER A 143 18.29 -10.47 8.77
N LEU A 144 17.33 -11.02 8.02
CA LEU A 144 16.19 -10.27 7.52
C LEU A 144 15.21 -9.85 8.61
N ARG A 145 15.10 -10.61 9.71
CA ARG A 145 14.25 -10.22 10.83
C ARG A 145 14.71 -8.91 11.47
N ASP A 146 16.01 -8.78 11.70
CA ASP A 146 16.60 -7.56 12.25
C ASP A 146 16.49 -6.39 11.26
N PHE A 147 16.69 -6.67 9.96
CA PHE A 147 16.47 -5.69 8.89
C PHE A 147 15.01 -5.20 8.85
N HIS A 148 14.05 -6.10 9.04
CA HIS A 148 12.63 -5.76 9.06
C HIS A 148 12.29 -4.85 10.24
N LEU A 149 12.87 -5.09 11.42
CA LEU A 149 12.69 -4.21 12.58
C LEU A 149 13.19 -2.80 12.27
N LEU A 150 14.43 -2.66 11.79
CA LEU A 150 14.99 -1.36 11.41
C LEU A 150 14.16 -0.66 10.34
N THR A 151 13.70 -1.40 9.33
CA THR A 151 12.88 -0.85 8.24
C THR A 151 11.51 -0.41 8.76
N SER A 152 10.91 -1.16 9.69
CA SER A 152 9.62 -0.82 10.31
C SER A 152 9.72 0.46 11.13
N GLU A 153 10.74 0.59 11.97
CA GLU A 153 11.00 1.80 12.76
C GLU A 153 11.32 3.01 11.86
N SER A 154 12.15 2.82 10.83
CA SER A 154 12.46 3.87 9.86
C SER A 154 11.22 4.32 9.09
N THR A 155 10.35 3.37 8.69
CA THR A 155 9.10 3.67 7.98
C THR A 155 8.13 4.44 8.89
N PHE A 156 8.08 4.11 10.18
CA PHE A 156 7.29 4.86 11.16
C PHE A 156 7.76 6.32 11.26
N LEU A 157 9.07 6.54 11.34
CA LEU A 157 9.66 7.87 11.36
C LEU A 157 9.33 8.66 10.08
N VAL A 158 9.59 8.06 8.90
CA VAL A 158 9.30 8.69 7.59
C VAL A 158 7.83 9.06 7.47
N ARG A 159 6.92 8.17 7.89
CA ARG A 159 5.47 8.42 7.88
C ARG A 159 5.07 9.60 8.77
N THR A 160 5.65 9.68 9.96
CA THR A 160 5.37 10.77 10.91
C THR A 160 5.77 12.12 10.35
N PHE A 161 7.00 12.24 9.86
CA PHE A 161 7.47 13.49 9.23
C PHE A 161 6.71 13.82 7.95
N PHE A 162 6.38 12.81 7.14
CA PHE A 162 5.59 13.00 5.93
C PHE A 162 4.23 13.66 6.22
N PHE A 163 3.47 13.12 7.18
CA PHE A 163 2.18 13.70 7.54
C PHE A 163 2.30 15.06 8.22
N LEU A 164 3.35 15.27 9.03
CA LEU A 164 3.63 16.57 9.65
C LEU A 164 3.91 17.64 8.59
N PHE A 165 4.82 17.37 7.65
CA PHE A 165 5.16 18.31 6.58
C PHE A 165 3.99 18.53 5.62
N PHE A 166 3.25 17.46 5.28
CA PHE A 166 2.03 17.62 4.49
C PHE A 166 1.02 18.52 5.21
N GLY A 167 0.82 18.35 6.51
CA GLY A 167 -0.04 19.22 7.32
C GLY A 167 0.42 20.69 7.30
N PHE A 168 1.72 20.94 7.42
CA PHE A 168 2.29 22.30 7.35
C PHE A 168 2.24 22.91 5.95
N SER A 169 2.23 22.11 4.89
CA SER A 169 2.12 22.59 3.52
C SER A 169 0.78 23.26 3.22
N ILE A 170 -0.23 23.09 4.07
CA ILE A 170 -1.60 23.54 3.81
C ILE A 170 -1.85 24.89 4.48
N THR A 171 -2.27 25.88 3.68
CA THR A 171 -2.56 27.22 4.16
C THR A 171 -3.97 27.32 4.74
N ILE A 172 -4.10 27.55 6.05
CA ILE A 172 -5.41 27.58 6.76
C ILE A 172 -6.35 28.71 6.30
N LYS A 173 -5.82 29.82 5.77
CA LYS A 173 -6.62 30.97 5.29
C LYS A 173 -7.57 30.63 4.12
N SER A 174 -7.49 29.42 3.58
CA SER A 174 -8.21 28.98 2.39
C SER A 174 -9.41 28.05 2.68
N PHE A 175 -9.71 27.73 3.94
CA PHE A 175 -10.88 26.89 4.31
C PHE A 175 -12.20 27.65 4.44
N VAL A 176 -12.21 28.95 4.15
CA VAL A 176 -13.43 29.78 4.25
C VAL A 176 -14.42 29.48 3.11
N SER A 177 -13.94 29.00 1.96
CA SER A 177 -14.78 28.58 0.83
C SER A 177 -15.40 27.20 1.09
N MET A 178 -16.70 27.05 0.80
CA MET A 178 -17.42 25.77 0.93
C MET A 178 -17.11 24.76 -0.20
N GLU A 179 -16.55 25.20 -1.32
CA GLU A 179 -16.30 24.36 -2.49
C GLU A 179 -15.46 23.10 -2.19
N PRO A 180 -14.32 23.16 -1.46
CA PRO A 180 -13.50 21.98 -1.20
C PRO A 180 -14.21 20.90 -0.37
N TYR A 181 -15.16 21.31 0.48
CA TYR A 181 -15.97 20.39 1.28
C TYR A 181 -16.95 19.60 0.41
N ILE A 182 -17.56 20.24 -0.58
CA ILE A 182 -18.48 19.57 -1.50
C ILE A 182 -17.72 18.58 -2.37
N TYR A 183 -16.61 18.99 -2.99
CA TYR A 183 -15.81 18.10 -3.83
C TYR A 183 -15.25 16.90 -3.07
N SER A 184 -14.73 17.12 -1.85
CA SER A 184 -14.25 16.02 -1.02
C SER A 184 -15.34 15.02 -0.64
N LEU A 185 -16.55 15.50 -0.33
CA LEU A 185 -17.69 14.64 0.00
C LEU A 185 -18.19 13.84 -1.21
N VAL A 186 -18.21 14.46 -2.41
CA VAL A 186 -18.54 13.76 -3.66
C VAL A 186 -17.50 12.67 -3.97
N ILE A 187 -16.21 12.97 -3.86
CA ILE A 187 -15.14 11.99 -4.07
C ILE A 187 -15.28 10.81 -3.09
N LEU A 188 -15.54 11.10 -1.81
CA LEU A 188 -15.76 10.06 -0.80
C LEU A 188 -16.98 9.21 -1.10
N PHE A 189 -18.08 9.83 -1.54
CA PHE A 189 -19.29 9.13 -1.92
C PHE A 189 -19.03 8.17 -3.09
N ILE A 190 -18.41 8.67 -4.18
CA ILE A 190 -18.04 7.84 -5.33
C ILE A 190 -17.14 6.68 -4.90
N MET A 191 -16.12 6.95 -4.07
CA MET A 191 -15.24 5.90 -3.56
C MET A 191 -15.99 4.85 -2.74
N PHE A 192 -16.91 5.26 -1.88
CA PHE A 192 -17.68 4.34 -1.03
C PHE A 192 -18.62 3.48 -1.88
N VAL A 193 -19.30 4.07 -2.87
CA VAL A 193 -20.15 3.36 -3.82
C VAL A 193 -19.34 2.37 -4.65
N ALA A 194 -18.18 2.75 -5.16
CA ALA A 194 -17.30 1.86 -5.91
C ALA A 194 -16.85 0.68 -5.05
N ARG A 195 -16.46 0.93 -3.80
CA ARG A 195 -16.06 -0.12 -2.84
C ARG A 195 -17.22 -1.04 -2.49
N TYR A 196 -18.41 -0.49 -2.24
CA TYR A 196 -19.62 -1.28 -1.98
C TYR A 196 -19.96 -2.18 -3.16
N SER A 197 -19.89 -1.64 -4.39
CA SER A 197 -20.14 -2.39 -5.62
C SER A 197 -19.14 -3.54 -5.80
N TYR A 198 -17.85 -3.28 -5.56
CA TYR A 198 -16.81 -4.32 -5.60
C TYR A 198 -17.10 -5.48 -4.63
N PHE A 199 -17.46 -5.18 -3.37
CA PHE A 199 -17.78 -6.22 -2.40
C PHE A 199 -19.10 -6.93 -2.71
N SER A 200 -20.09 -6.21 -3.23
CA SER A 200 -21.39 -6.79 -3.62
C SER A 200 -21.22 -7.84 -4.73
N VAL A 201 -20.41 -7.54 -5.75
CA VAL A 201 -20.10 -8.47 -6.84
C VAL A 201 -19.22 -9.62 -6.36
N SER A 202 -18.19 -9.35 -5.57
CA SER A 202 -17.21 -10.37 -5.16
C SER A 202 -17.75 -11.38 -4.15
N LYS A 203 -18.63 -10.97 -3.22
CA LYS A 203 -19.13 -11.83 -2.14
C LYS A 203 -20.55 -12.37 -2.37
N PHE A 204 -21.23 -11.99 -3.46
CA PHE A 204 -22.62 -12.38 -3.79
C PHE A 204 -23.59 -12.29 -2.59
N SER A 205 -23.30 -11.42 -1.62
CA SER A 205 -24.03 -11.28 -0.37
C SER A 205 -24.02 -9.83 0.06
N PHE A 206 -25.23 -9.30 0.31
CA PHE A 206 -25.47 -7.89 0.64
C PHE A 206 -25.12 -7.50 2.09
N LYS A 207 -24.43 -8.35 2.85
CA LYS A 207 -24.07 -8.05 4.23
C LYS A 207 -22.96 -6.99 4.25
N LEU A 208 -23.29 -5.79 4.74
CA LEU A 208 -22.31 -4.75 5.04
C LEU A 208 -21.33 -5.29 6.08
N THR A 209 -20.21 -5.82 5.59
CA THR A 209 -19.11 -6.24 6.46
C THR A 209 -18.34 -4.98 6.87
N PRO A 210 -17.86 -4.86 8.12
CA PRO A 210 -17.03 -3.74 8.57
C PRO A 210 -15.80 -3.47 7.68
N LEU A 211 -15.39 -4.44 6.85
CA LEU A 211 -14.40 -4.29 5.77
C LEU A 211 -14.72 -3.19 4.76
N VAL A 212 -15.99 -2.86 4.51
CA VAL A 212 -16.38 -1.81 3.55
C VAL A 212 -15.95 -0.43 4.06
N TYR A 213 -16.01 -0.19 5.38
CA TYR A 213 -15.58 1.07 5.99
C TYR A 213 -14.05 1.18 6.12
N MET A 214 -13.32 0.08 5.92
CA MET A 214 -11.87 -0.01 6.07
C MET A 214 -11.11 0.51 4.84
N SER A 215 -11.40 1.75 4.42
CA SER A 215 -10.87 2.35 3.19
C SER A 215 -10.15 3.69 3.42
N PRO A 216 -9.20 3.78 4.35
CA PRO A 216 -8.52 5.04 4.57
C PRO A 216 -7.70 5.45 3.33
N ARG A 217 -7.74 6.74 3.03
CA ARG A 217 -6.78 7.39 2.13
C ARG A 217 -5.67 8.01 2.98
N GLY A 218 -4.51 8.25 2.37
CA GLY A 218 -3.36 8.72 3.13
C GLY A 218 -2.12 8.80 2.27
N LEU A 219 -1.04 8.16 2.71
CA LEU A 219 0.33 8.39 2.24
C LEU A 219 0.46 8.38 0.71
N ILE A 220 0.04 7.32 0.04
CA ILE A 220 0.25 7.20 -1.41
C ILE A 220 -0.64 8.15 -2.20
N SER A 221 -1.87 8.40 -1.76
CA SER A 221 -2.73 9.40 -2.40
C SER A 221 -2.12 10.79 -2.34
N ILE A 222 -1.50 11.16 -1.21
CA ILE A 222 -0.74 12.41 -1.07
C ILE A 222 0.46 12.43 -1.99
N LEU A 223 1.25 11.34 -2.00
CA LEU A 223 2.45 11.25 -2.83
C LEU A 223 2.13 11.42 -4.32
N LEU A 224 1.08 10.75 -4.81
CA LEU A 224 0.66 10.85 -6.21
C LEU A 224 0.13 12.25 -6.55
N PHE A 225 -0.59 12.89 -5.63
CA PHE A 225 -1.03 14.28 -5.81
C PHE A 225 0.16 15.26 -5.89
N LEU A 226 1.13 15.14 -4.97
CA LEU A 226 2.34 15.96 -5.01
C LEU A 226 3.13 15.72 -6.30
N GLN A 227 3.22 14.47 -6.76
CA GLN A 227 3.85 14.14 -8.03
C GLN A 227 3.13 14.83 -9.20
N LEU A 228 1.80 14.84 -9.22
CA LEU A 228 1.02 15.55 -10.24
C LEU A 228 1.33 17.06 -10.23
N GLY A 229 1.43 17.67 -9.05
CA GLY A 229 1.74 19.09 -8.88
C GLY A 229 3.10 19.51 -9.48
N THR A 230 4.06 18.58 -9.54
CA THR A 230 5.38 18.80 -10.16
C THR A 230 5.39 18.71 -11.68
N LEU A 231 4.33 18.18 -12.29
CA LEU A 231 4.21 18.14 -13.74
C LEU A 231 3.76 19.52 -14.22
N ASN A 232 4.60 20.18 -15.02
CA ASN A 232 4.37 21.53 -15.56
C ASN A 232 3.39 21.56 -16.75
N GLU A 233 2.50 20.57 -16.85
CA GLU A 233 1.50 20.48 -17.91
C GLU A 233 0.21 21.17 -17.46
N SER A 234 -0.10 22.31 -18.09
CA SER A 234 -1.27 23.15 -17.78
C SER A 234 -2.61 22.43 -17.91
N ASN A 235 -2.68 21.37 -18.72
CA ASN A 235 -3.90 20.58 -18.92
C ASN A 235 -4.21 19.58 -17.79
N LEU A 236 -3.24 19.28 -16.91
CA LEU A 236 -3.42 18.33 -15.80
C LEU A 236 -3.73 19.02 -14.46
N LYS A 237 -3.48 20.32 -14.36
CA LYS A 237 -3.84 21.12 -13.17
C LYS A 237 -5.24 21.67 -13.33
N THR A 238 -6.17 21.13 -12.56
CA THR A 238 -7.51 21.68 -12.44
C THR A 238 -7.59 22.51 -11.18
N ASP A 239 -8.13 23.74 -11.25
CA ASP A 239 -8.38 24.59 -10.06
C ASP A 239 -9.39 23.96 -9.07
N ILE A 240 -10.06 22.89 -9.49
CA ILE A 240 -11.12 22.18 -8.75
C ILE A 240 -10.55 21.23 -7.68
N ILE A 241 -9.40 20.58 -7.94
CA ILE A 241 -8.81 19.59 -7.05
C ILE A 241 -7.47 20.11 -6.56
N ASP A 242 -7.46 20.60 -5.32
CA ASP A 242 -6.30 21.17 -4.65
C ASP A 242 -5.91 20.40 -3.38
N GLU A 243 -4.89 20.88 -2.68
CA GLU A 243 -4.40 20.31 -1.42
C GLU A 243 -5.49 20.24 -0.35
N ARG A 244 -6.47 21.16 -0.38
CA ARG A 244 -7.56 21.25 0.61
C ARG A 244 -8.55 20.11 0.42
N VAL A 245 -8.98 19.87 -0.82
CA VAL A 245 -9.85 18.74 -1.17
C VAL A 245 -9.18 17.44 -0.75
N LEU A 246 -7.89 17.28 -1.04
CA LEU A 246 -7.14 16.09 -0.67
C LEU A 246 -7.09 15.87 0.85
N LEU A 247 -6.79 16.91 1.63
CA LEU A 247 -6.77 16.83 3.08
C LEU A 247 -8.15 16.41 3.63
N LEU A 248 -9.22 17.04 3.15
CA LEU A 248 -10.58 16.73 3.59
C LEU A 248 -10.97 15.29 3.26
N VAL A 249 -10.66 14.80 2.05
CA VAL A 249 -10.88 13.40 1.68
C VAL A 249 -10.15 12.46 2.64
N ILE A 250 -8.90 12.78 2.99
CA ILE A 250 -8.09 11.95 3.90
C ILE A 250 -8.67 11.96 5.31
N LEU A 251 -8.92 13.14 5.89
CA LEU A 251 -9.49 13.28 7.24
C LEU A 251 -10.85 12.59 7.36
N PHE A 252 -11.78 12.88 6.45
CA PHE A 252 -13.09 12.24 6.47
C PHE A 252 -13.01 10.73 6.24
N SER A 253 -12.12 10.24 5.36
CA SER A 253 -11.92 8.80 5.20
C SER A 253 -11.40 8.12 6.47
N MET A 254 -10.52 8.79 7.23
CA MET A 254 -10.01 8.29 8.51
C MET A 254 -11.10 8.30 9.59
N ILE A 255 -11.91 9.35 9.65
CA ILE A 255 -13.06 9.43 10.58
C ILE A 255 -14.06 8.31 10.28
N LEU A 256 -14.43 8.12 9.00
CA LEU A 256 -15.34 7.04 8.58
C LEU A 256 -14.81 5.65 8.96
N MET A 257 -13.51 5.42 8.77
CA MET A 257 -12.87 4.16 9.18
C MET A 257 -12.90 3.98 10.71
N LEU A 258 -12.62 5.05 11.47
CA LEU A 258 -12.64 5.02 12.93
C LEU A 258 -14.04 4.70 13.46
N LEU A 259 -15.07 5.38 12.95
CA LEU A 259 -16.48 5.11 13.29
C LEU A 259 -16.90 3.68 12.90
N GLY A 260 -16.50 3.21 11.72
CA GLY A 260 -16.78 1.85 11.26
C GLY A 260 -16.12 0.77 12.12
N THR A 261 -14.93 1.04 12.66
CA THR A 261 -14.19 0.11 13.52
C THR A 261 -14.75 0.11 14.95
N MET A 262 -15.15 1.27 15.48
CA MET A 262 -15.77 1.37 16.80
C MET A 262 -17.13 0.66 16.87
N LYS A 263 -17.96 0.79 15.83
CA LYS A 263 -19.27 0.13 15.75
C LYS A 263 -19.18 -1.40 15.78
N LYS A 264 -18.04 -1.97 15.36
CA LYS A 264 -17.78 -3.42 15.42
C LYS A 264 -17.56 -3.92 16.85
N LYS A 265 -16.79 -3.17 17.66
CA LYS A 265 -16.44 -3.60 19.03
C LYS A 265 -17.70 -3.87 19.87
N THR A 266 -18.75 -3.08 19.69
CA THR A 266 -20.04 -3.25 20.38
C THR A 266 -20.81 -4.52 19.97
N ASN A 267 -20.64 -5.04 18.75
CA ASN A 267 -21.43 -6.19 18.27
C ASN A 267 -20.78 -7.56 18.55
N ASP A 268 -19.45 -7.64 18.57
CA ASP A 268 -18.74 -8.90 18.85
C ASP A 268 -18.64 -9.19 20.37
N ASP A 269 -18.65 -8.17 21.24
CA ASP A 269 -18.58 -8.35 22.69
C ASP A 269 -19.91 -8.87 23.31
N ILE A 270 -21.05 -8.71 22.63
CA ILE A 270 -22.38 -9.14 23.15
C ILE A 270 -22.67 -10.62 22.84
N THR A 271 -21.98 -11.24 21.87
CA THR A 271 -22.27 -12.62 21.45
C THR A 271 -21.48 -13.69 22.21
N LEU A 272 -20.54 -13.30 23.07
CA LEU A 272 -19.71 -14.25 23.84
C LEU A 272 -20.23 -14.54 25.26
N GLU A 273 -21.22 -13.81 25.78
CA GLU A 273 -21.73 -14.02 27.16
C GLU A 273 -23.02 -14.84 27.27
N ILE A 274 -23.59 -15.36 26.17
CA ILE A 274 -24.81 -16.19 26.26
C ILE A 274 -24.59 -17.53 25.56
N ASN A 275 -23.79 -18.39 26.16
CA ASN A 275 -23.90 -19.83 25.95
C ASN A 275 -24.31 -20.48 27.28
N PRO A 276 -25.59 -20.87 27.46
CA PRO A 276 -26.04 -21.50 28.69
C PRO A 276 -25.47 -22.92 28.76
N LEU A 277 -24.41 -23.09 29.55
CA LEU A 277 -24.03 -24.35 30.17
C LEU A 277 -25.17 -24.83 31.09
N THR A 278 -26.22 -25.44 30.54
CA THR A 278 -27.14 -26.35 31.25
C THR A 278 -28.14 -26.96 30.27
N LYS A 279 -27.67 -27.92 29.46
CA LYS A 279 -28.53 -28.95 28.89
C LYS A 279 -27.68 -30.15 28.50
N GLU A 280 -27.39 -30.99 29.49
CA GLU A 280 -27.16 -32.44 29.38
C GLU A 280 -26.71 -32.97 30.76
N ILE A 281 -27.69 -33.27 31.60
CA ILE A 281 -27.66 -34.46 32.45
C ILE A 281 -29.05 -35.06 32.28
N ASP A 282 -29.16 -35.98 31.33
CA ASP A 282 -30.36 -36.77 31.10
C ASP A 282 -30.32 -38.01 31.99
N SER A 283 -31.48 -38.30 32.60
CA SER A 283 -32.06 -39.60 32.96
C SER A 283 -31.26 -40.65 33.75
N ASP A 284 -31.93 -41.15 34.80
CA ASP A 284 -31.86 -42.53 35.32
C ASP A 284 -31.82 -43.61 34.21
#